data_AF-A0A2P8FHR5-F1
#
_entry.id   AF-A0A2P8FHR5-F1
#
_cell.length_a   1.000
_cell.length_b   1.000
_cell.length_c   1.000
_cell.angle_alpha   90.00
_cell.angle_beta   90.00
_cell.angle_gamma   90.00
#
_symmetry.space_group_name_H-M   'P 1'
#
loop_
_entity.id
_entity.type
_entity.pdbx_description
1 polymer ?
#
loop_
_entity_poly.entity_id
_entity_poly.type
_entity_poly.pdbx_seq_one_letter_code
_entity_poly.pdbx_strand_id
1 'polypeptide(L)'
;MRFQTPLVPAVLIRRYKRFLADARLMDGTEVTAHCANPGSMMGLADPGTRIWLEPNDDPKRKLKYGWRLVEHENGHFTGVDTSVPNRVLKAALMARAIPELAEYPLVRPEVKYGKNSRIDFLLSADTLPDLYVEVKSVTLSRRPETAEFPDSVTARGAKHLDELKSMLADGHRAMMFYLVQRTDAKQVTLAADIDPKYAVAFDAARAAGVEVIAYSCTITPHRIDIGPSLPFSREPWKHLTS
;
A
#
# COMPACT_ATOMS: atom_id res chain seq x y z
N MET A 1 3.10 -13.33 2.53
CA MET A 1 1.84 -14.12 2.41
C MET A 1 1.81 -14.90 1.11
N ARG A 2 1.34 -16.15 1.14
CA ARG A 2 1.14 -16.98 -0.06
C ARG A 2 -0.29 -16.80 -0.60
N PHE A 3 -0.45 -16.73 -1.93
CA PHE A 3 -1.76 -16.87 -2.56
C PHE A 3 -2.26 -18.30 -2.30
N GLN A 4 -3.53 -18.44 -1.96
CA GLN A 4 -4.09 -19.75 -1.59
C GLN A 4 -4.45 -20.56 -2.82
N THR A 5 -4.85 -19.87 -3.88
CA THR A 5 -5.09 -20.46 -5.20
C THR A 5 -3.98 -20.01 -6.14
N PRO A 6 -3.44 -20.89 -7.01
CA PRO A 6 -2.51 -20.48 -8.05
C PRO A 6 -3.11 -19.36 -8.90
N LEU A 7 -2.36 -18.27 -9.05
CA LEU A 7 -2.79 -17.18 -9.92
C LEU A 7 -2.69 -17.62 -11.39
N VAL A 8 -3.67 -17.21 -12.19
CA VAL A 8 -3.70 -17.43 -13.63
C VAL A 8 -3.37 -16.15 -14.38
N PRO A 9 -2.49 -16.20 -15.39
CA PRO A 9 -2.15 -15.02 -16.18
C PRO A 9 -3.29 -14.67 -17.15
N ALA A 10 -3.48 -13.37 -17.39
CA ALA A 10 -4.47 -12.83 -18.30
C ALA A 10 -3.96 -11.52 -18.93
N VAL A 11 -4.65 -11.06 -19.97
CA VAL A 11 -4.46 -9.74 -20.58
C VAL A 11 -5.64 -8.86 -20.23
N LEU A 12 -5.38 -7.69 -19.63
CA LEU A 12 -6.43 -6.74 -19.28
C LEU A 12 -7.09 -6.19 -20.55
N ILE A 13 -8.42 -6.26 -20.63
CA ILE A 13 -9.18 -5.61 -21.70
C ILE A 13 -9.53 -4.18 -21.25
N ARG A 14 -10.08 -4.04 -20.03
CA ARG A 14 -10.40 -2.74 -19.43
C ARG A 14 -10.70 -2.85 -17.94
N ARG A 15 -10.47 -1.77 -17.19
CA ARG A 15 -11.01 -1.55 -15.84
C ARG A 15 -12.16 -0.54 -15.89
N TYR A 16 -13.24 -0.79 -15.17
CA TYR A 16 -14.42 0.08 -15.16
C TYR A 16 -15.18 -0.02 -13.84
N LYS A 17 -16.05 0.96 -13.57
CA LYS A 17 -16.85 1.06 -12.34
C LYS A 17 -16.03 0.90 -11.04
N ARG A 18 -14.74 1.28 -11.09
CA ARG A 18 -13.71 1.13 -10.04
C ARG A 18 -13.33 -0.31 -9.68
N PHE A 19 -14.31 -1.20 -9.54
CA PHE A 19 -14.14 -2.54 -8.95
C PHE A 19 -14.29 -3.70 -9.93
N LEU A 20 -14.43 -3.43 -11.23
CA LEU A 20 -14.56 -4.44 -12.27
C LEU A 20 -13.42 -4.32 -13.28
N ALA A 21 -12.93 -5.46 -13.73
CA ALA A 21 -11.99 -5.55 -14.84
C ALA A 21 -12.40 -6.70 -15.76
N ASP A 22 -12.53 -6.42 -17.05
CA ASP A 22 -12.67 -7.48 -18.06
C ASP A 22 -11.25 -7.85 -18.53
N ALA A 23 -10.99 -9.14 -18.67
CA ALA A 23 -9.68 -9.67 -19.05
C ALA A 23 -9.83 -10.91 -19.92
N ARG A 24 -8.82 -11.19 -20.74
CA ARG A 24 -8.72 -12.39 -21.57
C ARG A 24 -7.70 -13.35 -20.98
N LEU A 25 -8.13 -14.56 -20.64
CA LEU A 25 -7.25 -15.65 -20.20
C LEU A 25 -6.37 -16.13 -21.36
N MET A 26 -5.31 -16.88 -21.05
CA MET A 26 -4.37 -17.39 -22.05
C MET A 26 -5.00 -18.37 -23.06
N ASP A 27 -6.12 -19.00 -22.72
CA ASP A 27 -6.89 -19.86 -23.62
C ASP A 27 -7.85 -19.09 -24.54
N GLY A 28 -7.89 -17.75 -24.44
CA GLY A 28 -8.77 -16.88 -25.20
C GLY A 28 -10.11 -16.55 -24.52
N THR A 29 -10.44 -17.20 -23.40
CA THR A 29 -11.69 -16.96 -22.67
C THR A 29 -11.72 -15.56 -22.06
N GLU A 30 -12.80 -14.82 -22.26
CA GLU A 30 -13.02 -13.53 -21.59
C GLU A 30 -13.73 -13.71 -20.26
N VAL A 31 -13.21 -13.05 -19.22
CA VAL A 31 -13.71 -13.13 -17.84
C VAL A 31 -13.82 -11.74 -17.24
N THR A 32 -14.72 -11.59 -16.26
CA THR A 32 -14.78 -10.39 -15.41
C THR A 32 -14.21 -10.71 -14.04
N ALA A 33 -13.23 -9.93 -13.60
CA ALA A 33 -12.57 -10.02 -12.32
C ALA A 33 -12.95 -8.86 -11.40
N HIS A 34 -12.93 -9.11 -10.09
CA HIS A 34 -12.99 -8.07 -9.08
C HIS A 34 -11.65 -7.33 -9.00
N CYS A 35 -11.67 -6.01 -9.16
CA CYS A 35 -10.54 -5.14 -8.89
C CYS A 35 -10.63 -4.63 -7.44
N ALA A 36 -9.82 -5.18 -6.54
CA ALA A 36 -9.79 -4.80 -5.12
C ALA A 36 -8.92 -3.55 -4.85
N ASN A 37 -9.03 -2.55 -5.72
CA ASN A 37 -8.33 -1.27 -5.60
C ASN A 37 -9.32 -0.13 -5.90
N PRO A 38 -9.64 0.74 -4.93
CA PRO A 38 -10.52 1.88 -5.17
C PRO A 38 -9.81 3.10 -5.80
N GLY A 39 -8.46 3.11 -5.81
CA GLY A 39 -7.62 4.20 -6.29
C GLY A 39 -7.63 4.35 -7.80
N SER A 40 -6.87 5.33 -8.30
CA SER A 40 -6.82 5.64 -9.74
C SER A 40 -6.20 4.49 -10.53
N MET A 41 -5.25 3.75 -9.92
CA MET A 41 -4.41 2.77 -10.62
C MET A 41 -3.75 3.36 -11.87
N MET A 42 -3.37 4.65 -11.79
CA MET A 42 -2.70 5.36 -12.87
C MET A 42 -1.44 4.60 -13.33
N GLY A 43 -1.37 4.30 -14.63
CA GLY A 43 -0.28 3.54 -15.24
C GLY A 43 -0.28 2.03 -14.91
N LEU A 44 -1.36 1.48 -14.35
CA LEU A 44 -1.47 0.06 -13.98
C LEU A 44 -2.67 -0.66 -14.62
N ALA A 45 -3.56 0.08 -15.28
CA ALA A 45 -4.84 -0.44 -15.77
C ALA A 45 -5.09 -0.16 -17.25
N ASP A 46 -4.02 -0.02 -18.03
CA ASP A 46 -4.09 0.22 -19.46
C ASP A 46 -4.52 -1.06 -20.21
N PRO A 47 -5.40 -0.97 -21.23
CA PRO A 47 -5.72 -2.13 -22.06
C PRO A 47 -4.48 -2.79 -22.67
N GLY A 48 -4.43 -4.12 -22.64
CA GLY A 48 -3.29 -4.90 -23.10
C GLY A 48 -2.27 -5.24 -22.00
N THR A 49 -2.38 -4.64 -20.80
CA THR A 49 -1.48 -4.96 -19.68
C THR A 49 -1.60 -6.43 -19.27
N ARG A 50 -0.45 -7.09 -19.02
CA ARG A 50 -0.40 -8.44 -18.45
C ARG A 50 -0.76 -8.38 -16.97
N ILE A 51 -1.71 -9.22 -16.55
CA ILE A 51 -2.23 -9.26 -15.19
C ILE A 51 -2.30 -10.70 -14.69
N TRP A 52 -2.44 -10.84 -13.37
CA TRP A 52 -2.64 -12.12 -12.71
C TRP A 52 -3.92 -12.10 -11.89
N LEU A 53 -4.76 -13.10 -12.16
CA LEU A 53 -6.06 -13.28 -11.54
C LEU A 53 -6.02 -14.46 -10.56
N GLU A 54 -6.60 -14.30 -9.38
CA GLU A 54 -6.86 -15.40 -8.45
C GLU A 54 -8.25 -15.98 -8.74
N PRO A 55 -8.35 -17.26 -9.14
CA PRO A 55 -9.63 -17.93 -9.29
C PRO A 55 -10.39 -18.02 -7.97
N ASN A 56 -11.71 -18.02 -8.05
CA ASN A 56 -12.62 -18.12 -6.91
C ASN A 56 -13.77 -19.08 -7.23
N ASP A 57 -13.74 -20.23 -6.56
CA ASP A 57 -14.74 -21.29 -6.73
C ASP A 57 -15.86 -21.23 -5.69
N ASP A 58 -15.89 -20.21 -4.82
CA ASP A 58 -16.99 -20.02 -3.87
C ASP A 58 -18.30 -19.75 -4.64
N PRO A 59 -19.29 -20.66 -4.57
CA PRO A 59 -20.53 -20.53 -5.33
C PRO A 59 -21.35 -19.29 -4.92
N LYS A 60 -21.06 -18.66 -3.78
CA LYS A 60 -21.71 -17.43 -3.32
C LYS A 60 -21.15 -16.18 -4.00
N ARG A 61 -19.98 -16.26 -4.64
CA ARG A 61 -19.29 -15.11 -5.24
C ARG A 61 -19.75 -14.92 -6.67
N LYS A 62 -20.24 -13.72 -6.97
CA LYS A 62 -20.70 -13.36 -8.32
C LYS A 62 -19.56 -13.31 -9.36
N LEU A 63 -18.37 -12.91 -8.92
CA LEU A 63 -17.18 -12.83 -9.77
C LEU A 63 -16.24 -13.97 -9.42
N LYS A 64 -15.91 -14.77 -10.43
CA LYS A 64 -15.07 -15.97 -10.30
C LYS A 64 -13.57 -15.68 -10.26
N TYR A 65 -13.18 -14.41 -10.35
CA TYR A 65 -11.79 -13.99 -10.37
C TYR A 65 -11.58 -12.73 -9.55
N GLY A 66 -10.44 -12.64 -8.87
CA GLY A 66 -9.93 -11.40 -8.27
C GLY A 66 -8.63 -10.99 -8.95
N TRP A 67 -8.51 -9.75 -9.39
CA TRP A 67 -7.26 -9.24 -9.94
C TRP A 67 -6.27 -8.95 -8.80
N ARG A 68 -5.11 -9.63 -8.83
CA ARG A 68 -4.09 -9.54 -7.78
C ARG A 68 -2.85 -8.79 -8.20
N LEU A 69 -2.30 -9.06 -9.39
CA LEU A 69 -1.04 -8.48 -9.83
C LEU A 69 -1.15 -7.85 -11.22
N VAL A 70 -0.34 -6.83 -11.45
CA VAL A 70 0.13 -6.39 -12.76
C VAL A 70 1.53 -6.94 -12.97
N GLU A 71 1.80 -7.48 -14.15
CA GLU A 71 3.14 -7.86 -14.61
C GLU A 71 3.61 -6.82 -15.62
N HIS A 72 4.68 -6.13 -15.29
CA HIS A 72 5.32 -5.12 -16.15
C HIS A 72 6.16 -5.82 -17.22
N GLU A 73 6.35 -5.16 -18.37
CA GLU A 73 7.07 -5.73 -19.52
C GLU A 73 8.52 -6.12 -19.19
N ASN A 74 9.12 -5.49 -18.19
CA ASN A 74 10.48 -5.73 -17.70
C ASN A 74 10.56 -6.81 -16.61
N GLY A 75 9.49 -7.60 -16.39
CA GLY A 75 9.45 -8.70 -15.42
C GLY A 75 9.20 -8.28 -13.97
N HIS A 76 8.98 -6.99 -13.72
CA HIS A 76 8.56 -6.49 -12.41
C HIS A 76 7.05 -6.72 -12.19
N PHE A 77 6.63 -6.60 -10.93
CA PHE A 77 5.23 -6.78 -10.54
C PHE A 77 4.71 -5.62 -9.70
N THR A 78 3.41 -5.38 -9.78
CA THR A 78 2.67 -4.53 -8.83
C THR A 78 1.50 -5.29 -8.24
N GLY A 79 1.39 -5.33 -6.91
CA GLY A 79 0.23 -5.85 -6.20
C GLY A 79 -0.90 -4.81 -6.18
N VAL A 80 -2.06 -5.15 -6.74
CA VAL A 80 -3.16 -4.19 -6.87
C VAL A 80 -4.19 -4.28 -5.75
N ASP A 81 -4.27 -5.42 -5.04
CA ASP A 81 -5.20 -5.61 -3.94
C ASP A 81 -4.78 -4.81 -2.69
N THR A 82 -5.50 -3.74 -2.39
CA THR A 82 -5.19 -2.83 -1.28
C THR A 82 -5.46 -3.44 0.10
N SER A 83 -6.03 -4.65 0.19
CA SER A 83 -6.17 -5.39 1.46
C SER A 83 -4.95 -6.25 1.81
N VAL A 84 -4.03 -6.46 0.86
CA VAL A 84 -2.79 -7.24 1.06
C VAL A 84 -1.76 -6.55 1.97
N PRO A 85 -1.50 -5.23 1.86
CA PRO A 85 -0.44 -4.56 2.62
C PRO A 85 -0.45 -4.85 4.12
N ASN A 86 -1.58 -4.66 4.80
CA ASN A 86 -1.68 -4.91 6.23
C ASN A 86 -1.46 -6.39 6.57
N ARG A 87 -1.86 -7.34 5.70
CA ARG A 87 -1.59 -8.76 5.93
C ARG A 87 -0.10 -9.08 5.82
N VAL A 88 0.59 -8.51 4.83
CA VAL A 88 2.04 -8.67 4.64
C VAL A 88 2.79 -8.07 5.83
N LEU A 89 2.46 -6.82 6.19
CA LEU A 89 3.12 -6.14 7.30
C LEU A 89 2.85 -6.83 8.62
N LYS A 90 1.61 -7.26 8.91
CA LYS A 90 1.29 -8.02 10.13
C LYS A 90 2.16 -9.26 10.26
N ALA A 91 2.32 -10.03 9.18
CA ALA A 91 3.17 -11.22 9.20
C ALA A 91 4.65 -10.86 9.47
N ALA A 92 5.15 -9.78 8.86
CA ALA A 92 6.51 -9.30 9.08
C ALA A 92 6.74 -8.79 10.52
N LEU A 93 5.79 -8.03 11.08
CA LEU A 93 5.84 -7.55 12.46
C LEU A 93 5.83 -8.70 13.47
N MET A 94 4.94 -9.67 13.29
CA MET A 94 4.86 -10.86 14.17
C MET A 94 6.13 -11.72 14.08
N ALA A 95 6.77 -11.77 12.92
CA ALA A 95 8.06 -12.43 12.72
C ALA A 95 9.26 -11.57 13.13
N ARG A 96 9.06 -10.34 13.63
CA ARG A 96 10.11 -9.36 13.97
C ARG A 96 11.08 -9.10 12.79
N ALA A 97 10.57 -9.13 11.57
CA ALA A 97 11.34 -8.97 10.34
C ALA A 97 11.58 -7.50 9.94
N ILE A 98 11.02 -6.55 10.70
CA ILE A 98 11.29 -5.11 10.56
C ILE A 98 12.23 -4.72 11.71
N PRO A 99 13.53 -4.53 11.48
CA PRO A 99 14.51 -4.31 12.55
C PRO A 99 14.16 -3.15 13.49
N GLU A 100 13.65 -2.04 12.95
CA GLU A 100 13.26 -0.84 13.70
C GLU A 100 12.09 -1.09 14.66
N LEU A 101 11.33 -2.18 14.45
CA LEU A 101 10.11 -2.52 15.17
C LEU A 101 10.24 -3.86 15.92
N ALA A 102 11.40 -4.52 15.86
CA ALA A 102 11.61 -5.87 16.37
C ALA A 102 11.47 -5.99 17.90
N GLU A 103 11.67 -4.89 18.62
CA GLU A 103 11.55 -4.82 20.09
C GLU A 103 10.11 -4.79 20.59
N TYR A 104 9.11 -4.71 19.69
CA TYR A 104 7.70 -4.73 20.05
C TYR A 104 7.11 -6.15 19.96
N PRO A 105 6.91 -6.88 21.08
CA PRO A 105 6.36 -8.22 21.06
C PRO A 105 4.86 -8.27 20.77
N LEU A 106 4.11 -7.22 21.11
CA LEU A 106 2.66 -7.18 20.96
C LEU A 106 2.27 -6.36 19.73
N VAL A 107 1.52 -6.98 18.82
CA VAL A 107 1.02 -6.35 17.58
C VAL A 107 -0.50 -6.45 17.57
N ARG A 108 -1.18 -5.30 17.70
CA ARG A 108 -2.64 -5.21 17.69
C ARG A 108 -3.13 -4.47 16.44
N PRO A 109 -3.80 -5.13 15.49
CA PRO A 109 -4.33 -4.46 14.31
C PRO A 109 -5.64 -3.71 14.62
N GLU A 110 -5.97 -2.70 13.82
CA GLU A 110 -7.28 -2.04 13.78
C GLU A 110 -7.76 -1.45 15.12
N VAL A 111 -6.82 -0.93 15.93
CA VAL A 111 -7.12 -0.34 17.23
C VAL A 111 -7.74 1.04 17.05
N LYS A 112 -8.81 1.35 17.78
CA LYS A 112 -9.43 2.69 17.76
C LYS A 112 -8.47 3.71 18.37
N TYR A 113 -8.31 4.85 17.71
CA TYR A 113 -7.49 5.97 18.20
C TYR A 113 -8.01 7.30 17.64
N GLY A 114 -7.52 8.41 18.20
CA GLY A 114 -7.98 9.75 17.83
C GLY A 114 -9.48 9.92 18.05
N LYS A 115 -10.13 10.72 17.19
CA LYS A 115 -11.56 11.04 17.38
C LYS A 115 -12.48 9.99 16.77
N ASN A 116 -12.19 9.54 15.56
CA ASN A 116 -13.06 8.66 14.76
C ASN A 116 -12.26 7.82 13.77
N SER A 117 -11.11 7.29 14.20
CA SER A 117 -10.21 6.52 13.33
C SER A 117 -9.78 5.21 13.97
N ARG A 118 -9.22 4.34 13.14
CA ARG A 118 -8.51 3.14 13.56
C ARG A 118 -7.11 3.20 13.00
N ILE A 119 -6.13 2.90 13.85
CA ILE A 119 -4.74 2.77 13.44
C ILE A 119 -4.57 1.37 12.84
N ASP A 120 -3.77 1.26 11.79
CA ASP A 120 -3.53 -0.04 11.15
C ASP A 120 -2.88 -1.02 12.15
N PHE A 121 -1.87 -0.56 12.90
CA PHE A 121 -1.25 -1.33 13.98
C PHE A 121 -0.92 -0.47 15.20
N LEU A 122 -1.20 -1.00 16.39
CA LEU A 122 -0.65 -0.54 17.65
C LEU A 122 0.37 -1.57 18.15
N LEU A 123 1.61 -1.12 18.32
CA LEU A 123 2.73 -1.92 18.80
C LEU A 123 3.02 -1.56 20.26
N SER A 124 3.15 -2.57 21.12
CA SER A 124 3.35 -2.38 22.56
C SER A 124 4.48 -3.27 23.10
N ALA A 125 5.25 -2.74 24.06
CA ALA A 125 6.29 -3.44 24.80
C ALA A 125 6.33 -2.89 26.24
N ASP A 126 6.80 -3.68 27.21
CA ASP A 126 6.84 -3.23 28.61
C ASP A 126 7.85 -2.10 28.85
N THR A 127 8.89 -2.01 28.01
CA THR A 127 10.01 -1.08 28.17
C THR A 127 9.98 0.11 27.21
N LEU A 128 9.02 0.16 26.29
CA LEU A 128 8.94 1.19 25.24
C LEU A 128 7.56 1.85 25.24
N PRO A 129 7.47 3.14 24.90
CA PRO A 129 6.17 3.75 24.61
C PRO A 129 5.46 2.99 23.49
N ASP A 130 4.14 2.89 23.61
CA ASP A 130 3.25 2.41 22.56
C ASP A 130 3.53 3.15 21.24
N LEU A 131 3.54 2.40 20.13
CA LEU A 131 3.82 2.92 18.80
C LEU A 131 2.61 2.71 17.88
N TYR A 132 2.04 3.82 17.42
CA TYR A 132 0.93 3.87 16.48
C TYR A 132 1.48 3.89 15.05
N VAL A 133 1.21 2.83 14.28
CA VAL A 133 1.71 2.66 12.90
C VAL A 133 0.55 2.74 11.92
N GLU A 134 0.54 3.79 11.10
CA GLU A 134 -0.36 3.94 9.96
C GLU A 134 0.35 3.46 8.70
N VAL A 135 -0.33 2.64 7.91
CA VAL A 135 0.21 2.03 6.68
C VAL A 135 -0.37 2.72 5.45
N LYS A 136 0.48 2.91 4.45
CA LYS A 136 0.08 3.35 3.11
C LYS A 136 0.60 2.38 2.07
N SER A 137 -0.32 1.87 1.25
CA SER A 137 0.01 1.11 0.04
C SER A 137 0.47 2.08 -1.04
N VAL A 138 1.68 1.87 -1.57
CA VAL A 138 2.24 2.72 -2.62
C VAL A 138 2.37 1.92 -3.92
N THR A 139 1.64 2.33 -4.96
CA THR A 139 1.65 1.66 -6.27
C THR A 139 1.91 2.62 -7.42
N LEU A 140 1.65 3.92 -7.27
CA LEU A 140 1.93 4.93 -8.29
C LEU A 140 3.44 5.03 -8.53
N SER A 141 3.82 5.14 -9.80
CA SER A 141 5.15 5.56 -10.23
C SER A 141 5.00 6.21 -11.59
N ARG A 142 5.41 7.47 -11.70
CA ARG A 142 5.43 8.20 -12.97
C ARG A 142 6.84 8.39 -13.50
N ARG A 143 7.85 7.99 -12.71
CA ARG A 143 9.28 8.08 -13.01
C ARG A 143 9.94 6.75 -12.67
N PRO A 144 10.91 6.27 -13.48
CA PRO A 144 11.63 5.05 -13.20
C PRO A 144 12.13 4.97 -11.75
N GLU A 145 11.99 3.80 -11.16
CA GLU A 145 12.51 3.45 -9.84
C GLU A 145 11.98 4.30 -8.67
N THR A 146 10.96 5.15 -8.89
CA THR A 146 10.41 6.05 -7.87
C THR A 146 8.95 5.74 -7.65
N ALA A 147 8.61 5.22 -6.46
CA ALA A 147 7.24 5.07 -6.03
C ALA A 147 6.73 6.38 -5.40
N GLU A 148 5.47 6.70 -5.62
CA GLU A 148 4.88 7.97 -5.22
C GLU A 148 3.56 7.75 -4.46
N PHE A 149 3.33 8.54 -3.41
CA PHE A 149 2.04 8.55 -2.70
C PHE A 149 1.51 9.98 -2.52
N PRO A 150 0.20 10.25 -2.66
CA PRO A 150 -0.87 9.34 -3.06
C PRO A 150 -1.07 9.28 -4.59
N ASP A 151 -1.93 8.37 -5.05
CA ASP A 151 -2.35 8.26 -6.47
C ASP A 151 -3.64 9.04 -6.80
N SER A 152 -4.20 9.71 -5.80
CA SER A 152 -5.42 10.52 -5.84
C SER A 152 -5.53 11.37 -4.56
N VAL A 153 -6.37 12.41 -4.56
CA VAL A 153 -6.61 13.24 -3.36
C VAL A 153 -7.16 12.40 -2.22
N THR A 154 -6.56 12.51 -1.03
CA THR A 154 -6.84 11.70 0.16
C THR A 154 -7.03 12.56 1.42
N ALA A 155 -8.22 13.16 1.56
CA ALA A 155 -8.61 13.88 2.77
C ALA A 155 -8.52 12.99 4.03
N ARG A 156 -8.78 11.68 3.88
CA ARG A 156 -8.59 10.72 4.98
C ARG A 156 -7.10 10.61 5.36
N GLY A 157 -6.19 10.50 4.40
CA GLY A 157 -4.75 10.43 4.70
C GLY A 157 -4.24 11.62 5.51
N ALA A 158 -4.67 12.84 5.17
CA ALA A 158 -4.31 14.05 5.90
C ALA A 158 -4.86 14.04 7.35
N LYS A 159 -6.11 13.61 7.54
CA LYS A 159 -6.71 13.46 8.87
C LYS A 159 -5.91 12.48 9.76
N HIS A 160 -5.49 11.34 9.21
CA HIS A 160 -4.73 10.35 9.96
C HIS A 160 -3.36 10.90 10.40
N LEU A 161 -2.70 11.73 9.58
CA LEU A 161 -1.45 12.41 9.96
C LEU A 161 -1.64 13.36 11.16
N ASP A 162 -2.74 14.11 11.19
CA ASP A 162 -3.06 14.97 12.33
C ASP A 162 -3.36 14.15 13.60
N GLU A 163 -4.06 13.03 13.48
CA GLU A 163 -4.32 12.14 14.61
C GLU A 163 -3.04 11.46 15.13
N LEU A 164 -2.07 11.14 14.26
CA LEU A 164 -0.75 10.63 14.67
C LEU A 164 0.03 11.68 15.49
N LYS A 165 -0.02 12.95 15.11
CA LYS A 165 0.62 14.04 15.89
C LYS A 165 0.05 14.12 17.30
N SER A 166 -1.26 13.93 17.47
CA SER A 166 -1.89 13.92 18.79
C SER A 166 -1.34 12.79 19.68
N MET A 167 -1.02 11.63 19.11
CA MET A 167 -0.45 10.52 19.90
C MET A 167 0.94 10.86 20.46
N LEU A 168 1.71 11.70 19.75
CA LEU A 168 3.00 12.20 20.27
C LEU A 168 2.78 13.09 21.51
N ALA A 169 1.75 13.93 21.49
CA ALA A 169 1.40 14.79 22.63
C ALA A 169 0.98 13.98 23.88
N ASP A 170 0.41 12.80 23.66
CA ASP A 170 0.04 11.85 24.72
C ASP A 170 1.23 11.00 25.21
N GLY A 171 2.45 11.25 24.72
CA GLY A 171 3.67 10.55 25.13
C GLY A 171 3.93 9.23 24.40
N HIS A 172 3.17 8.93 23.35
CA HIS A 172 3.37 7.76 22.51
C HIS A 172 4.33 8.04 21.35
N ARG A 173 4.76 6.99 20.66
CA ARG A 173 5.39 7.10 19.34
C ARG A 173 4.35 6.98 18.24
N ALA A 174 4.62 7.59 17.10
CA ALA A 174 3.75 7.55 15.93
C ALA A 174 4.58 7.41 14.66
N MET A 175 4.11 6.58 13.72
CA MET A 175 4.84 6.26 12.50
C MET A 175 3.92 6.19 11.29
N MET A 176 4.40 6.75 10.18
CA MET A 176 3.88 6.51 8.84
C MET A 176 4.75 5.44 8.15
N PHE A 177 4.14 4.32 7.79
CA PHE A 177 4.77 3.21 7.11
C PHE A 177 4.31 3.15 5.65
N TYR A 178 5.21 3.39 4.70
CA TYR A 178 4.94 3.22 3.28
C TYR A 178 5.34 1.82 2.82
N LEU A 179 4.36 0.99 2.48
CA LEU A 179 4.60 -0.32 1.88
C LEU A 179 4.46 -0.22 0.35
N VAL A 180 5.59 -0.31 -0.33
CA VAL A 180 5.69 -0.21 -1.79
C VAL A 180 5.33 -1.54 -2.42
N GLN A 181 4.13 -1.59 -2.99
CA GLN A 181 3.54 -2.77 -3.61
C GLN A 181 3.95 -2.91 -5.08
N ARG A 182 5.18 -2.51 -5.42
CA ARG A 182 5.76 -2.66 -6.75
C ARG A 182 7.25 -2.99 -6.65
N THR A 183 7.75 -3.88 -7.50
CA THR A 183 9.12 -4.43 -7.36
C THR A 183 10.19 -3.67 -8.13
N ASP A 184 9.80 -2.69 -8.94
CA ASP A 184 10.69 -1.85 -9.76
C ASP A 184 11.12 -0.55 -9.07
N ALA A 185 10.56 -0.23 -7.90
CA ALA A 185 10.89 0.97 -7.16
C ALA A 185 12.11 0.76 -6.23
N LYS A 186 13.00 1.76 -6.21
CA LYS A 186 14.17 1.85 -5.32
C LYS A 186 14.08 2.98 -4.31
N GLN A 187 13.08 3.85 -4.42
CA GLN A 187 12.82 4.93 -3.46
C GLN A 187 11.34 5.29 -3.41
N VAL A 188 10.96 6.02 -2.37
CA VAL A 188 9.60 6.53 -2.18
C VAL A 188 9.62 8.03 -2.00
N THR A 189 8.67 8.72 -2.62
CA THR A 189 8.41 10.14 -2.39
C THR A 189 6.91 10.44 -2.35
N LEU A 190 6.54 11.70 -2.14
CA LEU A 190 5.14 12.12 -2.21
C LEU A 190 4.82 12.77 -3.55
N ALA A 191 3.66 12.42 -4.12
CA ALA A 191 3.06 13.12 -5.25
C ALA A 191 2.31 14.36 -4.76
N ALA A 192 3.06 15.36 -4.33
CA ALA A 192 2.52 16.59 -3.77
C ALA A 192 1.74 17.44 -4.79
N ASP A 193 1.95 17.23 -6.09
CA ASP A 193 1.14 17.80 -7.16
C ASP A 193 -0.26 17.17 -7.26
N ILE A 194 -0.41 15.90 -6.84
CA ILE A 194 -1.70 15.20 -6.80
C ILE A 194 -2.50 15.58 -5.54
N ASP A 195 -1.84 15.62 -4.38
CA ASP A 195 -2.46 16.06 -3.13
C ASP A 195 -1.54 17.00 -2.33
N PRO A 196 -1.60 18.32 -2.62
CA PRO A 196 -0.82 19.32 -1.88
C PRO A 196 -1.20 19.38 -0.40
N LYS A 197 -2.45 19.06 -0.03
CA LYS A 197 -2.91 19.10 1.37
C LYS A 197 -2.30 17.96 2.16
N TYR A 198 -2.25 16.75 1.59
CA TYR A 198 -1.55 15.63 2.20
C TYR A 198 -0.07 15.93 2.38
N ALA A 199 0.57 16.53 1.36
CA ALA A 199 1.97 16.93 1.43
C ALA A 199 2.26 17.90 2.61
N VAL A 200 1.45 18.96 2.75
CA VAL A 200 1.58 19.91 3.87
C VAL A 200 1.33 19.24 5.22
N ALA A 201 0.29 18.41 5.34
CA ALA A 201 0.01 17.67 6.57
C ALA A 201 1.15 16.72 6.93
N PHE A 202 1.77 16.08 5.93
CA PHE A 202 2.89 15.18 6.13
C PHE A 202 4.12 15.92 6.66
N ASP A 203 4.44 17.10 6.09
CA ASP A 203 5.55 17.92 6.58
C ASP A 203 5.34 18.34 8.03
N ALA A 204 4.13 18.79 8.37
CA ALA A 204 3.78 19.17 9.73
C ALA A 204 3.85 17.98 10.71
N ALA A 205 3.48 16.78 10.28
CA ALA A 205 3.57 15.57 11.09
C ALA A 205 5.02 15.14 11.33
N ARG A 206 5.83 15.12 10.27
CA ARG A 206 7.26 14.80 10.37
C ARG A 206 8.00 15.80 11.26
N ALA A 207 7.71 17.10 11.11
CA ALA A 207 8.29 18.15 11.95
C ALA A 207 7.90 18.03 13.43
N ALA A 208 6.71 17.48 13.72
CA ALA A 208 6.26 17.21 15.08
C ALA A 208 6.88 15.93 15.69
N GLY A 209 7.57 15.10 14.90
CA GLY A 209 8.23 13.87 15.37
C GLY A 209 7.57 12.57 14.91
N VAL A 210 6.61 12.61 13.98
CA VAL A 210 6.08 11.37 13.37
C VAL A 210 7.19 10.72 12.55
N GLU A 211 7.52 9.48 12.91
CA GLU A 211 8.53 8.68 12.23
C GLU A 211 8.06 8.25 10.84
N VAL A 212 8.99 8.07 9.91
CA VAL A 212 8.67 7.66 8.54
C VAL A 212 9.63 6.58 8.10
N ILE A 213 9.07 5.43 7.74
CA ILE A 213 9.84 4.35 7.11
C ILE A 213 9.11 3.86 5.85
N ALA A 214 9.90 3.32 4.92
CA ALA A 214 9.38 2.74 3.70
C ALA A 214 10.02 1.38 3.47
N TYR A 215 9.22 0.43 3.01
CA TYR A 215 9.65 -0.92 2.68
C TYR A 215 9.11 -1.32 1.32
N SER A 216 9.93 -2.03 0.56
CA SER A 216 9.50 -2.70 -0.65
C SER A 216 8.74 -4.00 -0.34
N CYS A 217 8.19 -4.61 -1.38
CA CYS A 217 7.72 -5.99 -1.36
C CYS A 217 8.52 -6.84 -2.34
N THR A 218 8.73 -8.11 -2.01
CA THR A 218 9.05 -9.13 -3.00
C THR A 218 7.73 -9.73 -3.50
N ILE A 219 7.51 -9.68 -4.83
CA ILE A 219 6.24 -10.07 -5.44
C ILE A 219 6.49 -11.12 -6.52
N THR A 220 5.75 -12.21 -6.45
CA THR A 220 5.68 -13.24 -7.48
C THR A 220 4.23 -13.66 -7.65
N PRO A 221 3.89 -14.41 -8.72
CA PRO A 221 2.57 -15.03 -8.85
C PRO A 221 2.19 -16.00 -7.72
N HIS A 222 3.12 -16.38 -6.84
CA HIS A 222 2.90 -17.34 -5.75
C HIS A 222 2.72 -16.67 -4.39
N ARG A 223 3.35 -15.51 -4.18
CA ARG A 223 3.42 -14.84 -2.87
C ARG A 223 3.82 -13.38 -2.97
N ILE A 224 3.45 -12.63 -1.94
CA ILE A 224 3.91 -11.27 -1.66
C ILE A 224 4.50 -11.26 -0.26
N ASP A 225 5.77 -10.94 -0.10
CA ASP A 225 6.42 -10.80 1.20
C ASP A 225 7.07 -9.43 1.36
N ILE A 226 7.39 -9.07 2.61
CA ILE A 226 8.16 -7.88 2.91
C ILE A 226 9.53 -7.95 2.20
N GLY A 227 9.93 -6.85 1.57
CA GLY A 227 11.23 -6.68 0.95
C GLY A 227 12.20 -5.88 1.83
N PRO A 228 13.34 -5.42 1.29
CA PRO A 228 14.22 -4.50 1.99
C PRO A 228 13.57 -3.12 2.23
N SER A 229 14.13 -2.38 3.19
CA SER A 229 13.81 -0.97 3.37
C SER A 229 14.17 -0.16 2.12
N LEU A 230 13.40 0.90 1.88
CA LEU A 230 13.63 1.85 0.80
C LEU A 230 13.88 3.24 1.39
N PRO A 231 14.77 4.04 0.78
CA PRO A 231 14.89 5.45 1.13
C PRO A 231 13.57 6.18 0.85
N PHE A 232 13.14 7.00 1.81
CA PHE A 232 12.06 7.95 1.64
C PHE A 232 12.66 9.34 1.34
N SER A 233 12.60 9.77 0.09
CA SER A 233 13.11 11.05 -0.36
C SER A 233 11.98 12.08 -0.41
N ARG A 234 12.19 13.21 0.27
CA ARG A 234 11.26 14.34 0.23
C ARG A 234 12.05 15.63 0.25
N GLU A 235 12.06 16.33 -0.88
CA GLU A 235 12.43 17.73 -0.88
C GLU A 235 11.30 18.55 -0.25
N PRO A 236 11.62 19.64 0.46
CA PRO A 236 10.60 20.56 0.98
C PRO A 236 9.67 20.97 -0.16
N TRP A 237 8.35 20.84 0.04
CA TRP A 237 7.39 21.30 -0.96
C TRP A 237 7.51 22.82 -1.11
N LYS A 238 8.13 23.26 -2.21
CA LYS A 238 8.14 24.66 -2.59
C LYS A 238 6.76 24.97 -3.13
N HIS A 239 6.00 25.81 -2.43
CA HIS A 239 4.79 26.40 -3.00
C HIS A 239 5.14 26.96 -4.38
N LEU A 240 4.58 26.39 -5.45
CA LEU A 240 4.46 27.10 -6.70
C LEU A 240 3.55 28.29 -6.39
N THR A 241 4.17 29.40 -6.04
CA THR A 241 3.52 30.69 -6.00
C THR A 241 3.10 30.98 -7.43
N SER A 242 1.82 30.77 -7.71
CA SER A 242 1.14 31.37 -8.86
C SER A 242 0.96 32.86 -8.61
#